data_AF-A0A7R7VVA3-F1
#
_entry.id   AF-A0A7R7VVA3-F1
#
_cell.length_a   1.000
_cell.length_b   1.000
_cell.length_c   1.000
_cell.angle_alpha   90.00
_cell.angle_beta   90.00
_cell.angle_gamma   90.00
#
_symmetry.space_group_name_H-M   'P 1'
#
loop_
_entity.id
_entity.type
_entity.pdbx_description
1 polymer ?
#
loop_
_entity_poly.entity_id
_entity_poly.type
_entity_poly.pdbx_seq_one_letter_code
_entity_poly.pdbx_strand_id
1 'polypeptide(L)'
;MPPNDVLDQLITQFFDCVDWFMMVFHEGEFRRQYRNLIASVDVSASDGNNNFLWLLLLVLGLGAHYSSFTGSLGERQQNLQDLSKRLLAEIEYKFLPIIGSPNVEAVQICVLMGSFHLFNGRPTVGLGVLGSGIKIAQVIGLHRESMWQGVSDVARETRRRSWWALEVADKCVVSTHPASLLADQLIDYFPDTQPLPLGGRAL
;
A
#
# COMPACT_ATOMS: atom_id res chain seq x y z
N MET A 1 1.91 21.53 -0.78
CA MET A 1 2.15 20.25 -0.07
C MET A 1 2.45 20.54 1.39
N PRO A 2 2.15 19.63 2.33
CA PRO A 2 2.62 19.74 3.72
C PRO A 2 4.15 19.87 3.79
N PRO A 3 4.70 20.42 4.88
CA PRO A 3 6.14 20.42 5.15
C PRO A 3 6.76 19.01 5.08
N ASN A 4 8.02 18.90 4.64
CA ASN A 4 8.68 17.61 4.43
C ASN A 4 8.76 16.76 5.71
N ASP A 5 8.95 17.39 6.87
CA ASP A 5 8.93 16.73 8.18
C ASP A 5 7.58 16.07 8.49
N VAL A 6 6.47 16.71 8.11
CA VAL A 6 5.13 16.12 8.24
C VAL A 6 4.97 14.94 7.29
N LEU A 7 5.44 15.06 6.04
CA LEU A 7 5.39 13.95 5.07
C LEU A 7 6.19 12.74 5.56
N ASP A 8 7.41 12.96 6.06
CA ASP A 8 8.28 11.92 6.59
C ASP A 8 7.67 11.21 7.82
N GLN A 9 6.99 11.97 8.70
CA GLN A 9 6.27 11.41 9.84
C GLN A 9 5.11 10.52 9.39
N LEU A 10 4.31 10.96 8.42
CA LEU A 10 3.18 10.17 7.91
C LEU A 10 3.66 8.89 7.20
N ILE A 11 4.75 8.98 6.43
CA ILE A 11 5.37 7.80 5.80
C ILE A 11 5.84 6.82 6.88
N THR A 12 6.52 7.31 7.92
CA THR A 12 6.95 6.48 9.05
C THR A 12 5.76 5.81 9.73
N GLN A 13 4.70 6.56 10.03
CA GLN A 13 3.51 6.01 10.64
C GLN A 13 2.86 4.92 9.78
N PHE A 14 2.86 5.08 8.46
CA PHE A 14 2.38 4.05 7.54
C PHE A 14 3.20 2.76 7.69
N PHE A 15 4.54 2.85 7.67
CA PHE A 15 5.39 1.68 7.79
C PHE A 15 5.24 1.00 9.16
N ASP A 16 5.11 1.78 10.24
CA ASP A 16 4.94 1.25 11.58
C ASP A 16 3.59 0.52 11.78
N CYS A 17 2.50 1.02 11.17
CA CYS A 17 1.15 0.50 11.40
C CYS A 17 0.63 -0.48 10.33
N VAL A 18 1.12 -0.38 9.10
CA VAL A 18 0.48 -1.01 7.93
C VAL A 18 1.41 -1.99 7.22
N ASP A 19 2.71 -1.69 7.18
CA ASP A 19 3.63 -2.49 6.36
C ASP A 19 3.78 -3.92 6.90
N TRP A 20 3.72 -4.11 8.21
CA TRP A 20 3.80 -5.44 8.82
C TRP A 20 2.70 -6.42 8.35
N PHE A 21 1.56 -5.89 7.87
CA PHE A 21 0.43 -6.71 7.42
C PHE A 21 0.32 -6.80 5.88
N MET A 22 0.89 -5.86 5.13
CA MET A 22 0.68 -5.78 3.67
C MET A 22 1.96 -5.96 2.84
N MET A 23 3.15 -5.63 3.39
CA MET A 23 4.50 -5.80 2.81
C MET A 23 4.63 -5.64 1.28
N VAL A 24 3.95 -4.67 0.66
CA VAL A 24 3.87 -4.64 -0.81
C VAL A 24 5.12 -4.07 -1.49
N PHE A 25 5.97 -3.34 -0.74
CA PHE A 25 7.21 -2.74 -1.24
C PHE A 25 8.30 -2.66 -0.16
N HIS A 26 9.55 -2.47 -0.60
CA HIS A 26 10.68 -2.27 0.29
C HIS A 26 10.77 -0.80 0.75
N GLU A 27 10.71 -0.55 2.07
CA GLU A 27 10.71 0.81 2.64
C GLU A 27 11.88 1.65 2.15
N GLY A 28 13.11 1.12 2.18
CA GLY A 28 14.30 1.87 1.78
C GLY A 28 14.25 2.34 0.32
N GLU A 29 13.63 1.53 -0.54
CA GLU A 29 13.48 1.84 -1.97
C GLU A 29 12.36 2.86 -2.19
N PHE A 30 11.23 2.69 -1.48
CA PHE A 30 10.14 3.67 -1.48
C PHE A 30 10.63 5.05 -1.02
N ARG A 31 11.35 5.12 0.10
CA ARG A 31 11.90 6.39 0.62
C ARG A 31 12.92 7.01 -0.33
N ARG A 32 13.70 6.19 -1.06
CA ARG A 32 14.61 6.68 -2.10
C ARG A 32 13.84 7.33 -3.25
N GLN A 33 12.81 6.67 -3.77
CA GLN A 33 11.95 7.22 -4.83
C GLN A 33 11.20 8.47 -4.37
N TYR A 34 10.71 8.49 -3.13
CA TYR A 34 10.10 9.67 -2.50
C TYR A 34 11.07 10.86 -2.47
N ARG A 35 12.30 10.68 -1.99
CA ARG A 35 13.31 11.76 -1.98
C ARG A 35 13.63 12.26 -3.38
N ASN A 36 13.77 11.36 -4.35
CA ASN A 36 13.99 11.74 -5.74
C ASN A 36 12.82 12.56 -6.28
N LEU A 37 11.58 12.13 -6.00
CA LEU A 37 10.38 12.83 -6.43
C LEU A 37 10.33 14.25 -5.85
N ILE A 38 10.53 14.41 -4.54
CA ILE A 38 10.52 15.72 -3.87
C ILE A 38 11.66 16.62 -4.38
N ALA A 39 12.86 16.06 -4.62
CA ALA A 39 13.97 16.81 -5.19
C ALA A 39 13.74 17.21 -6.66
N SER A 40 12.96 16.41 -7.40
CA SER A 40 12.63 16.65 -8.81
C SER A 40 11.44 17.60 -9.02
N VAL A 41 10.76 18.07 -7.96
CA VAL A 41 9.61 18.99 -8.08
C VAL A 41 10.00 20.31 -8.79
N ASP A 42 11.29 20.68 -8.81
CA ASP A 42 11.82 21.83 -9.58
C ASP A 42 12.09 21.55 -11.07
N VAL A 43 12.11 20.28 -11.50
CA VAL A 43 12.39 19.88 -12.89
C VAL A 43 11.16 19.18 -13.45
N SER A 44 10.38 19.94 -14.22
CA SER A 44 9.28 19.55 -15.10
C SER A 44 8.87 18.08 -15.05
N ALA A 45 7.61 17.83 -14.65
CA ALA A 45 6.88 16.57 -14.75
C ALA A 45 7.24 15.76 -16.01
N SER A 46 8.28 14.94 -15.91
CA SER A 46 8.73 14.05 -16.96
C SER A 46 8.22 12.66 -16.65
N ASP A 47 7.63 12.06 -17.67
CA ASP A 47 7.02 10.75 -17.76
C ASP A 47 5.62 10.65 -17.14
N GLY A 48 4.64 11.05 -17.95
CA GLY A 48 3.21 11.08 -17.67
C GLY A 48 2.54 9.72 -17.47
N ASN A 49 3.20 8.75 -16.83
CA ASN A 49 2.61 7.46 -16.49
C ASN A 49 3.32 6.72 -15.33
N ASN A 50 3.78 7.45 -14.30
CA ASN A 50 4.31 6.82 -13.10
C ASN A 50 3.27 6.79 -11.97
N ASN A 51 2.67 5.62 -11.72
CA ASN A 51 1.74 5.42 -10.62
C ASN A 51 2.38 5.58 -9.22
N PHE A 52 3.70 5.74 -9.12
CA PHE A 52 4.38 6.01 -7.86
C PHE A 52 3.85 7.25 -7.14
N LEU A 53 3.46 8.32 -7.84
CA LEU A 53 2.85 9.48 -7.20
C LEU A 53 1.54 9.10 -6.49
N TRP A 54 0.69 8.33 -7.14
CA TRP A 54 -0.58 7.86 -6.57
C TRP A 54 -0.34 6.91 -5.39
N LEU A 55 0.67 6.04 -5.51
CA LEU A 55 1.10 5.17 -4.42
C LEU A 55 1.60 5.98 -3.21
N LEU A 56 2.40 7.04 -3.44
CA LEU A 56 2.86 7.94 -2.39
C LEU A 56 1.69 8.66 -1.71
N LEU A 57 0.75 9.20 -2.48
CA LEU A 57 -0.44 9.84 -1.91
C LEU A 57 -1.28 8.85 -1.09
N LEU A 58 -1.36 7.59 -1.52
CA LEU A 58 -2.03 6.53 -0.76
C LEU A 58 -1.32 6.26 0.57
N VAL A 59 0.01 6.11 0.54
CA VAL A 59 0.84 5.94 1.74
C VAL A 59 0.65 7.10 2.71
N LEU A 60 0.63 8.35 2.23
CA LEU A 60 0.37 9.52 3.06
C LEU A 60 -1.05 9.54 3.62
N GLY A 61 -2.06 9.16 2.83
CA GLY A 61 -3.46 9.10 3.25
C GLY A 61 -3.68 8.05 4.34
N LEU A 62 -3.04 6.88 4.21
CA LEU A 62 -3.06 5.82 5.21
C LEU A 62 -2.23 6.20 6.45
N GLY A 63 -1.03 6.76 6.27
CA GLY A 63 -0.22 7.28 7.37
C GLY A 63 -0.98 8.33 8.20
N ALA A 64 -1.73 9.23 7.54
CA ALA A 64 -2.59 10.20 8.22
C ALA A 64 -3.77 9.53 8.94
N HIS A 65 -4.39 8.51 8.33
CA HIS A 65 -5.43 7.71 8.98
C HIS A 65 -4.94 7.11 10.30
N TYR A 66 -3.81 6.38 10.28
CA TYR A 66 -3.28 5.70 11.45
C TYR A 66 -2.69 6.66 12.48
N SER A 67 -2.06 7.76 12.06
CA SER A 67 -1.62 8.85 12.96
C SER A 67 -2.79 9.45 13.75
N SER A 68 -3.99 9.39 13.16
CA SER A 68 -5.22 9.85 13.79
C SER A 68 -5.72 8.90 14.91
N PHE A 69 -5.08 7.76 15.14
CA PHE A 69 -5.40 6.89 16.27
C PHE A 69 -4.34 6.91 17.37
N THR A 70 -3.16 7.50 17.11
CA THR A 70 -2.04 7.55 18.04
C THR A 70 -2.07 8.78 18.96
N GLY A 71 -3.05 8.81 19.87
CA GLY A 71 -3.05 9.70 21.04
C GLY A 71 -3.13 11.21 20.76
N SER A 72 -3.36 11.62 19.52
CA SER A 72 -3.56 13.03 19.18
C SER A 72 -5.00 13.44 19.53
N LEU A 73 -5.16 14.51 20.32
CA LEU A 73 -6.46 15.06 20.70
C LEU A 73 -6.66 16.45 20.08
N GLY A 74 -7.91 16.82 19.81
CA GLY A 74 -8.28 18.15 19.35
C GLY A 74 -8.05 18.40 17.86
N GLU A 75 -7.56 19.59 17.50
CA GLU A 75 -7.50 20.04 16.10
C GLU A 75 -6.56 19.23 15.22
N ARG A 76 -5.42 18.76 15.76
CA ARG A 76 -4.46 17.93 15.02
C ARG A 76 -5.09 16.64 14.53
N GLN A 77 -5.89 16.01 15.40
CA GLN A 77 -6.62 14.79 15.10
C GLN A 77 -7.58 14.99 13.91
N GLN A 78 -8.39 16.05 13.98
CA GLN A 78 -9.35 16.39 12.93
C GLN A 78 -8.64 16.67 11.60
N ASN A 79 -7.56 17.45 11.62
CA ASN A 79 -6.77 17.78 10.43
C ASN A 79 -6.20 16.53 9.74
N LEU A 80 -5.74 15.54 10.52
CA LEU A 80 -5.22 14.27 9.98
C LEU A 80 -6.33 13.43 9.35
N GLN A 81 -7.50 13.36 9.98
CA GLN A 81 -8.66 12.67 9.41
C GLN A 81 -9.11 13.32 8.09
N ASP A 82 -9.15 14.65 8.04
CA ASP A 82 -9.55 15.38 6.84
C ASP A 82 -8.50 15.30 5.73
N LEU A 83 -7.21 15.26 6.08
CA LEU A 83 -6.15 14.95 5.11
C LEU A 83 -6.30 13.54 4.55
N SER A 84 -6.47 12.54 5.40
CA SER A 84 -6.65 11.14 4.99
C SER A 84 -7.84 10.98 4.05
N LYS A 85 -9.02 11.50 4.42
CA LYS A 85 -10.24 11.44 3.61
C LYS A 85 -10.04 12.08 2.24
N ARG A 86 -9.42 13.26 2.17
CA ARG A 86 -9.15 13.94 0.89
C ARG A 86 -8.23 13.12 0.00
N LEU A 87 -7.13 12.61 0.53
CA LEU A 87 -6.17 11.83 -0.25
C LEU A 87 -6.79 10.52 -0.78
N LEU A 88 -7.52 9.80 0.07
CA LEU A 88 -8.21 8.58 -0.33
C LEU A 88 -9.29 8.85 -1.40
N ALA A 89 -10.06 9.93 -1.26
CA ALA A 89 -11.05 10.32 -2.25
C ALA A 89 -10.43 10.65 -3.62
N GLU A 90 -9.28 11.32 -3.64
CA GLU A 90 -8.56 11.60 -4.89
C GLU A 90 -8.07 10.31 -5.57
N ILE A 91 -7.60 9.33 -4.79
CA ILE A 91 -7.14 8.03 -5.34
C ILE A 91 -8.33 7.22 -5.85
N GLU A 92 -9.47 7.21 -5.14
CA GLU A 92 -10.73 6.61 -5.61
C GLU A 92 -11.17 7.26 -6.95
N TYR A 93 -11.11 8.59 -7.04
CA TYR A 93 -11.44 9.32 -8.27
C TYR A 93 -10.48 9.00 -9.44
N LYS A 94 -9.21 8.75 -9.15
CA LYS A 94 -8.16 8.44 -10.14
C LYS A 94 -7.96 6.95 -10.38
N PHE A 95 -8.80 6.09 -9.80
CA PHE A 95 -8.61 4.64 -9.84
C PHE A 95 -8.58 4.08 -11.27
N LEU A 96 -9.52 4.48 -12.13
CA LEU A 96 -9.55 3.99 -13.52
C LEU A 96 -8.30 4.40 -14.33
N PRO A 97 -7.85 5.66 -14.31
CA PRO A 97 -6.55 6.04 -14.87
C PRO A 97 -5.37 5.23 -14.32
N ILE A 98 -5.31 5.01 -13.01
CA ILE A 98 -4.23 4.26 -12.35
C ILE A 98 -4.14 2.84 -12.92
N ILE A 99 -5.26 2.11 -12.94
CA ILE A 99 -5.29 0.72 -13.43
C ILE A 99 -5.19 0.63 -14.95
N GLY A 100 -5.54 1.72 -15.67
CA GLY A 100 -5.34 1.86 -17.11
C GLY A 100 -3.87 2.00 -17.53
N SER A 101 -2.98 2.30 -16.59
CA SER A 101 -1.52 2.28 -16.76
C SER A 101 -0.90 1.14 -15.93
N PRO A 102 -0.98 -0.11 -16.41
CA PRO A 102 -0.60 -1.27 -15.60
C PRO A 102 0.90 -1.30 -15.32
N ASN A 103 1.27 -1.20 -14.04
CA ASN A 103 2.63 -1.35 -13.52
C ASN A 103 2.59 -1.95 -12.10
N VAL A 104 3.75 -2.13 -11.47
CA VAL A 104 3.82 -2.74 -10.12
C VAL A 104 3.15 -1.84 -9.08
N GLU A 105 3.27 -0.53 -9.22
CA GLU A 105 2.65 0.44 -8.31
C GLU A 105 1.12 0.42 -8.40
N ALA A 106 0.53 0.18 -9.58
CA ALA A 106 -0.91 -0.02 -9.73
C ALA A 106 -1.38 -1.25 -8.93
N VAL A 107 -0.61 -2.34 -8.98
CA VAL A 107 -0.88 -3.55 -8.18
C VAL A 107 -0.79 -3.22 -6.69
N GLN A 108 0.24 -2.50 -6.26
CA GLN A 108 0.43 -2.09 -4.87
C GLN A 108 -0.70 -1.19 -4.36
N ILE A 109 -1.18 -0.27 -5.19
CA ILE A 109 -2.34 0.58 -4.90
C ILE A 109 -3.58 -0.30 -4.70
N CYS A 110 -3.84 -1.27 -5.59
CA CYS A 110 -4.96 -2.20 -5.43
C CYS A 110 -4.89 -2.99 -4.13
N VAL A 111 -3.69 -3.48 -3.77
CA VAL A 111 -3.46 -4.21 -2.52
C VAL A 111 -3.77 -3.33 -1.31
N LEU A 112 -3.16 -2.15 -1.22
CA LEU A 112 -3.32 -1.25 -0.06
C LEU A 112 -4.74 -0.69 0.06
N MET A 113 -5.29 -0.14 -1.03
CA MET A 113 -6.62 0.48 -1.01
C MET A 113 -7.73 -0.57 -0.88
N GLY A 114 -7.56 -1.72 -1.52
CA GLY A 114 -8.50 -2.84 -1.42
C GLY A 114 -8.59 -3.38 0.01
N SER A 115 -7.45 -3.66 0.63
CA SER A 115 -7.42 -4.08 2.04
C SER A 115 -7.92 -3.00 2.98
N PHE A 116 -7.56 -1.73 2.77
CA PHE A 116 -8.08 -0.64 3.58
C PHE A 116 -9.61 -0.60 3.58
N HIS A 117 -10.25 -0.67 2.41
CA HIS A 117 -11.71 -0.72 2.31
C HIS A 117 -12.30 -1.98 2.92
N LEU A 118 -11.64 -3.13 2.75
CA LEU A 118 -12.08 -4.40 3.32
C LEU A 118 -12.17 -4.33 4.84
N PHE A 119 -11.14 -3.81 5.51
CA PHE A 119 -11.09 -3.71 6.98
C PHE A 119 -11.82 -2.50 7.56
N ASN A 120 -12.16 -1.49 6.75
CA ASN A 120 -12.86 -0.28 7.19
C ASN A 120 -14.33 -0.23 6.72
N GLY A 121 -15.00 -1.38 6.67
CA GLY A 121 -16.46 -1.45 6.51
C GLY A 121 -17.00 -1.27 5.08
N ARG A 122 -16.14 -1.34 4.06
CA ARG A 122 -16.52 -1.32 2.63
C ARG A 122 -16.06 -2.61 1.92
N PRO A 123 -16.45 -3.81 2.38
CA PRO A 123 -15.93 -5.07 1.87
C PRO A 123 -16.13 -5.26 0.36
N THR A 124 -17.32 -4.98 -0.19
CA THR A 124 -17.59 -5.12 -1.63
C THR A 124 -16.65 -4.26 -2.48
N VAL A 125 -16.37 -3.03 -2.03
CA VAL A 125 -15.42 -2.14 -2.72
C VAL A 125 -14.01 -2.71 -2.61
N GLY A 126 -13.60 -3.12 -1.40
CA GLY A 126 -12.30 -3.74 -1.17
C GLY A 126 -12.04 -4.95 -2.07
N LEU A 127 -13.01 -5.87 -2.15
CA LEU A 127 -12.94 -7.04 -3.02
C LEU A 127 -12.85 -6.69 -4.50
N GLY A 128 -13.63 -5.71 -4.97
CA GLY A 128 -13.55 -5.24 -6.35
C GLY A 128 -12.19 -4.65 -6.71
N VAL A 129 -11.60 -3.87 -5.79
CA VAL A 129 -10.26 -3.29 -5.96
C VAL A 129 -9.17 -4.38 -5.94
N LEU A 130 -9.24 -5.35 -5.02
CA LEU A 130 -8.31 -6.49 -4.97
C LEU A 130 -8.40 -7.35 -6.24
N GLY A 131 -9.61 -7.67 -6.69
CA GLY A 131 -9.83 -8.41 -7.93
C GLY A 131 -9.28 -7.69 -9.17
N SER A 132 -9.37 -6.35 -9.19
CA SER A 132 -8.72 -5.53 -10.22
C SER A 132 -7.20 -5.67 -10.16
N GLY A 133 -6.62 -5.66 -8.95
CA GLY A 133 -5.20 -5.93 -8.71
C GLY A 133 -4.74 -7.27 -9.29
N ILE A 134 -5.50 -8.35 -9.09
CA ILE A 134 -5.20 -9.68 -9.67
C ILE A 134 -5.11 -9.60 -11.19
N LYS A 135 -6.06 -8.93 -11.84
CA LYS A 135 -6.05 -8.77 -13.30
C LYS A 135 -4.86 -7.96 -13.78
N ILE A 136 -4.51 -6.87 -13.12
CA ILE A 136 -3.32 -6.06 -13.46
C ILE A 136 -2.04 -6.89 -13.28
N ALA A 137 -1.91 -7.60 -12.18
CA ALA A 137 -0.77 -8.48 -11.90
C ALA A 137 -0.63 -9.60 -12.96
N GLN A 138 -1.75 -10.13 -13.45
CA GLN A 138 -1.77 -11.07 -14.56
C GLN A 138 -1.32 -10.43 -15.87
N VAL A 139 -1.81 -9.21 -16.19
CA VAL A 139 -1.45 -8.44 -17.39
C VAL A 139 0.06 -8.16 -17.45
N ILE A 140 0.67 -7.75 -16.34
CA ILE A 140 2.11 -7.44 -16.30
C ILE A 140 2.99 -8.67 -15.97
N GLY A 141 2.38 -9.86 -15.85
CA GLY A 141 3.10 -11.12 -15.71
C GLY A 141 3.72 -11.38 -14.33
N LEU A 142 3.16 -10.84 -13.24
CA LEU A 142 3.71 -11.08 -11.89
C LEU A 142 3.54 -12.53 -11.42
N HIS A 143 2.59 -13.27 -11.98
CA HIS A 143 2.37 -14.69 -11.67
C HIS A 143 3.40 -15.64 -12.33
N ARG A 144 4.33 -15.12 -13.16
CA ARG A 144 5.29 -15.93 -13.94
C ARG A 144 6.72 -15.55 -13.62
N GLU A 145 7.17 -15.88 -12.42
CA GLU A 145 8.52 -15.51 -11.94
C GLU A 145 9.66 -15.99 -12.87
N SER A 146 9.51 -17.16 -13.50
CA SER A 146 10.46 -17.70 -14.48
C SER A 146 10.70 -16.79 -15.70
N MET A 147 9.77 -15.87 -15.99
CA MET A 147 9.84 -14.93 -17.12
C MET A 147 10.55 -13.62 -16.77
N TRP A 148 10.93 -13.39 -15.50
CA TRP A 148 11.57 -12.15 -15.08
C TRP A 148 13.08 -12.17 -15.34
N GLN A 149 13.46 -12.02 -16.60
CA GLN A 149 14.86 -11.98 -17.01
C GLN A 149 15.45 -10.55 -16.85
N GLY A 150 16.70 -10.44 -16.38
CA GLY A 150 17.41 -9.16 -16.27
C GLY A 150 16.88 -8.18 -15.21
N VAL A 151 16.02 -8.64 -14.30
CA VAL A 151 15.46 -7.83 -13.20
C VAL A 151 16.39 -7.91 -11.99
N SER A 152 16.68 -6.76 -11.36
CA SER A 152 17.45 -6.71 -10.12
C SER A 152 16.77 -7.48 -8.99
N ASP A 153 17.52 -7.95 -8.00
CA ASP A 153 16.97 -8.71 -6.87
C ASP A 153 15.90 -7.93 -6.10
N VAL A 154 16.10 -6.62 -5.93
CA VAL A 154 15.12 -5.72 -5.27
C VAL A 154 13.81 -5.64 -6.06
N ALA A 155 13.89 -5.51 -7.39
CA ALA A 155 12.70 -5.44 -8.24
C ALA A 155 12.01 -6.80 -8.37
N ARG A 156 12.76 -7.91 -8.37
CA ARG A 156 12.24 -9.28 -8.30
C ARG A 156 11.45 -9.48 -7.02
N GLU A 157 12.02 -9.09 -5.88
CA GLU A 157 11.38 -9.22 -4.58
C GLU A 157 10.13 -8.33 -4.47
N THR A 158 10.17 -7.10 -4.99
CA THR A 158 9.00 -6.20 -5.02
C THR A 158 7.84 -6.80 -5.82
N ARG A 159 8.12 -7.40 -6.97
CA ARG A 159 7.12 -8.10 -7.79
C ARG A 159 6.56 -9.32 -7.07
N ARG A 160 7.43 -10.11 -6.45
CA ARG A 160 7.05 -11.31 -5.68
C ARG A 160 6.11 -10.93 -4.54
N ARG A 161 6.47 -9.95 -3.72
CA ARG A 161 5.63 -9.43 -2.62
C ARG A 161 4.27 -8.93 -3.09
N SER A 162 4.25 -8.13 -4.16
CA SER A 162 3.01 -7.59 -4.73
C SER A 162 2.07 -8.69 -5.23
N TRP A 163 2.62 -9.75 -5.84
CA TRP A 163 1.85 -10.91 -6.27
C TRP A 163 1.32 -11.72 -5.10
N TRP A 164 2.17 -12.06 -4.12
CA TRP A 164 1.76 -12.87 -2.98
C TRP A 164 0.75 -12.16 -2.09
N ALA A 165 0.86 -10.85 -1.92
CA ALA A 165 -0.13 -10.08 -1.16
C ALA A 165 -1.55 -10.20 -1.77
N LEU A 166 -1.66 -10.22 -3.10
CA LEU A 166 -2.94 -10.47 -3.78
C LEU A 166 -3.43 -11.91 -3.61
N GLU A 167 -2.54 -12.89 -3.79
CA GLU A 167 -2.87 -14.32 -3.64
C GLU A 167 -3.38 -14.64 -2.22
N VAL A 168 -2.76 -14.06 -1.19
CA VAL A 168 -3.19 -14.21 0.21
C VAL A 168 -4.55 -13.54 0.39
N ALA A 169 -4.71 -12.29 -0.06
CA ALA A 169 -5.97 -11.57 0.06
C ALA A 169 -7.15 -12.32 -0.62
N ASP A 170 -6.93 -12.89 -1.82
CA ASP A 170 -7.94 -13.66 -2.55
C ASP A 170 -8.37 -14.94 -1.79
N LYS A 171 -7.39 -15.69 -1.28
CA LYS A 171 -7.65 -16.94 -0.52
C LYS A 171 -8.37 -16.70 0.80
N CYS A 172 -8.05 -15.61 1.50
CA CYS A 172 -8.70 -15.28 2.77
C CYS A 172 -10.18 -14.89 2.60
N VAL A 173 -10.53 -14.27 1.48
CA VAL A 173 -11.91 -13.88 1.15
C VAL A 173 -12.77 -15.10 0.85
N VAL A 174 -12.24 -16.06 0.10
CA VAL A 174 -12.94 -17.31 -0.25
C VAL A 174 -13.19 -18.17 0.99
N SER A 175 -12.34 -18.06 2.01
CA SER A 175 -12.34 -19.02 3.11
C SER A 175 -13.30 -18.65 4.26
N THR A 176 -13.86 -17.43 4.39
CA THR A 176 -14.62 -17.01 5.60
C THR A 176 -13.85 -17.24 6.92
N HIS A 177 -12.52 -17.18 6.90
CA HIS A 177 -11.70 -17.36 8.11
C HIS A 177 -11.39 -16.01 8.76
N PRO A 178 -11.33 -15.93 10.11
CA PRO A 178 -11.10 -14.69 10.84
C PRO A 178 -9.69 -14.10 10.57
N ALA A 179 -9.58 -12.77 10.70
CA ALA A 179 -8.38 -11.98 10.40
C ALA A 179 -7.10 -12.41 11.14
N SER A 180 -7.19 -13.18 12.22
CA SER A 180 -6.04 -13.72 12.95
C SER A 180 -5.20 -14.70 12.12
N LEU A 181 -5.83 -15.45 11.21
CA LEU A 181 -5.12 -16.44 10.37
C LEU A 181 -4.40 -15.79 9.17
N LEU A 182 -4.71 -14.55 8.82
CA LEU A 182 -3.97 -13.78 7.82
C LEU A 182 -2.54 -13.52 8.28
N ALA A 183 -2.35 -13.16 9.55
CA ALA A 183 -1.02 -12.93 10.11
C ALA A 183 -0.20 -14.23 10.13
N ASP A 184 -0.80 -15.35 10.54
CA ASP A 184 -0.13 -16.65 10.58
C ASP A 184 0.26 -17.15 9.18
N GLN A 185 -0.64 -17.04 8.20
CA GLN A 185 -0.32 -17.41 6.81
C GLN A 185 0.76 -16.51 6.21
N LEU A 186 0.73 -15.20 6.49
CA LEU A 186 1.77 -14.29 6.03
C LEU A 186 3.15 -14.64 6.63
N ILE A 187 3.23 -15.07 7.89
CA ILE A 187 4.47 -15.53 8.52
C ILE A 187 5.01 -16.80 7.82
N ASP A 188 4.14 -17.75 7.47
CA ASP A 188 4.55 -18.97 6.75
C ASP A 188 5.06 -18.69 5.34
N TYR A 189 4.50 -17.68 4.65
CA TYR A 189 4.96 -17.25 3.33
C TYR A 189 6.21 -16.34 3.38
N PHE A 190 6.50 -15.70 4.51
CA PHE A 190 7.62 -14.79 4.72
C PHE A 190 8.40 -15.14 6.02
N PRO A 191 9.19 -16.23 6.03
CA PRO A 191 9.77 -16.79 7.27
C PRO A 191 10.86 -15.93 7.95
N ASP A 192 11.38 -14.89 7.28
CA ASP A 192 12.40 -13.98 7.84
C ASP A 192 11.81 -12.85 8.70
N THR A 193 10.49 -12.79 8.86
CA THR A 193 9.82 -11.75 9.65
C THR A 193 9.27 -12.30 10.96
N GLN A 194 9.88 -11.91 12.09
CA GLN A 194 9.22 -12.10 13.39
C GLN A 194 8.06 -11.10 13.52
N PRO A 195 6.85 -11.54 13.90
CA PRO A 195 5.82 -10.60 14.29
C PRO A 195 6.31 -9.81 15.51
N LEU A 196 6.21 -8.48 15.46
CA LEU A 196 6.25 -7.70 16.69
C LEU A 196 5.13 -8.22 17.59
N PRO A 197 5.37 -8.42 18.90
CA PRO A 197 4.33 -8.86 19.81
C PRO A 197 3.17 -7.88 19.66
N LEU A 198 1.97 -8.42 19.36
CA LEU A 198 0.71 -7.68 19.43
C LEU A 198 0.55 -7.18 20.86
N GLY A 199 1.17 -6.03 21.16
CA GLY A 199 1.01 -5.30 22.39
C GLY A 199 -0.44 -4.86 22.45
N GLY A 200 -1.21 -5.53 23.29
CA GLY A 200 -2.66 -5.45 23.31
C GLY A 200 -3.23 -4.03 23.30
N ARG A 201 -4.08 -3.77 22.32
CA ARG A 201 -5.19 -2.78 22.20
C ARG A 201 -5.41 -2.58 20.69
N ALA A 202 -6.58 -2.66 20.11
CA ALA A 202 -7.94 -2.57 20.61
C ALA A 202 -8.87 -3.48 19.80
N LEU A 203 -9.89 -4.01 20.48
CA LEU A 203 -11.17 -4.42 19.88
C LEU A 203 -11.92 -3.17 19.39
#